data_AF-A0A9X5X8M1-F1
#
_entry.id   AF-A0A9X5X8M1-F1
#
_cell.length_a   1.000
_cell.length_b   1.000
_cell.length_c   1.000
_cell.angle_alpha   90.00
_cell.angle_beta   90.00
_cell.angle_gamma   90.00
#
_symmetry.space_group_name_H-M   'P 1'
#
loop_
_entity.id
_entity.type
_entity.pdbx_description
1 polymer ?
#
loop_
_entity_poly.entity_id
_entity_poly.type
_entity_poly.pdbx_seq_one_letter_code
_entity_poly.pdbx_strand_id
1 'polypeptide(L)'
;LLHSVPDLAKLDRAADIQVGAKGGAWGEAAGITAYHLVNPDTEAHFHILRNDRADDVLAAVPLAGVDVPLPVPVPALDARLLATGLPLGRRTLRYSSAQPMLWLTAGRQDIAVFTGRKGEATQTAVECASKPTVTVLEGKADHAYTSGALRVDAELDGLTRVLVEGGGTDAPFLLLLADDETSVRLWRHDTPSGPVLAYGPALLRTAALRDTTVHLTGDTVEAADLEVWGPRGMSEVVWN
;
A
#
# COMPACT_ATOMS: atom_id res chain seq x y z
N LEU A 1 0.95 8.12 -6.14
CA LEU A 1 -0.32 8.11 -5.37
C LEU A 1 -1.53 8.56 -6.19
N LEU A 2 -1.75 9.87 -6.43
CA LEU A 2 -3.00 10.37 -7.05
C LEU A 2 -3.35 9.72 -8.40
N HIS A 3 -2.35 9.42 -9.23
CA HIS A 3 -2.53 8.71 -10.50
C HIS A 3 -3.01 7.25 -10.34
N SER A 4 -2.58 6.58 -9.27
CA SER A 4 -2.75 5.14 -9.08
C SER A 4 -3.79 4.78 -8.01
N VAL A 5 -4.38 5.78 -7.36
CA VAL A 5 -5.45 5.64 -6.36
C VAL A 5 -6.53 6.65 -6.73
N PRO A 6 -7.38 6.34 -7.74
CA PRO A 6 -8.34 7.28 -8.29
C PRO A 6 -9.42 7.70 -7.28
N ASP A 7 -9.62 6.93 -6.22
CA ASP A 7 -10.50 7.25 -5.09
C ASP A 7 -10.13 8.58 -4.42
N LEU A 8 -8.88 9.05 -4.54
CA LEU A 8 -8.46 10.36 -4.04
C LEU A 8 -8.92 11.54 -4.92
N ALA A 9 -9.45 11.29 -6.12
CA ALA A 9 -9.87 12.35 -7.04
C ALA A 9 -11.22 12.99 -6.67
N LYS A 10 -12.01 12.35 -5.80
CA LYS A 10 -13.29 12.85 -5.32
C LYS A 10 -13.42 12.56 -3.83
N LEU A 11 -13.41 13.61 -3.01
CA LEU A 11 -13.39 13.50 -1.56
C LEU A 11 -14.36 14.50 -0.93
N ASP A 12 -15.25 13.99 -0.10
CA ASP A 12 -16.08 14.77 0.81
C ASP A 12 -15.48 14.73 2.22
N ARG A 13 -15.74 15.78 3.01
CA ARG A 13 -15.32 15.79 4.41
C ARG A 13 -16.29 14.95 5.25
N ALA A 14 -15.74 13.97 5.96
CA ALA A 14 -16.45 13.20 6.97
C ALA A 14 -16.24 13.81 8.36
N ALA A 15 -16.87 13.22 9.38
CA ALA A 15 -16.66 13.63 10.77
C ALA A 15 -15.19 13.40 11.17
N ASP A 16 -14.55 14.43 11.72
CA ASP A 16 -13.17 14.37 12.18
C ASP A 16 -12.98 13.27 13.23
N ILE A 17 -11.87 12.54 13.14
CA ILE A 17 -11.52 11.49 14.10
C ILE A 17 -10.73 12.07 15.28
N GLN A 18 -10.97 11.55 16.48
CA GLN A 18 -10.19 11.89 17.67
C GLN A 18 -9.03 10.91 17.80
N VAL A 19 -7.80 11.42 17.74
CA VAL A 19 -6.58 10.62 17.79
C VAL A 19 -5.92 10.74 19.16
N GLY A 20 -5.73 9.60 19.82
CA GLY A 20 -5.13 9.54 21.16
C GLY A 20 -3.61 9.41 21.15
N ALA A 21 -2.95 9.73 22.25
CA ALA A 21 -1.53 9.43 22.46
C ALA A 21 -1.36 7.94 22.83
N LYS A 22 -0.49 7.20 22.12
CA LYS A 22 -0.22 5.79 22.50
C LYS A 22 0.53 5.75 23.84
N GLY A 23 0.00 5.00 24.82
CA GLY A 23 0.57 4.90 26.16
C GLY A 23 0.24 6.09 27.08
N GLY A 24 -0.53 7.06 26.59
CA GLY A 24 -1.11 8.14 27.40
C GLY A 24 -2.32 7.68 28.21
N ALA A 25 -2.84 8.58 29.04
CA ALA A 25 -4.08 8.32 29.77
C ALA A 25 -5.26 8.12 28.79
N TRP A 26 -6.28 7.36 29.19
CA TRP A 26 -7.49 7.20 28.38
C TRP A 26 -8.08 8.58 28.02
N GLY A 27 -8.15 8.88 26.72
CA GLY A 27 -8.65 10.16 26.21
C GLY A 27 -7.60 11.28 26.08
N GLU A 28 -6.32 11.01 26.34
CA GLU A 28 -5.24 11.97 26.10
C GLU A 28 -5.03 12.19 24.60
N ALA A 29 -5.13 13.44 24.15
CA ALA A 29 -4.96 13.80 22.74
C ALA A 29 -3.49 13.66 22.31
N ALA A 30 -3.27 13.15 21.09
CA ALA A 30 -1.91 12.99 20.54
C ALA A 30 -1.19 14.32 20.24
N GLY A 31 -1.89 15.46 20.25
CA GLY A 31 -1.37 16.70 19.69
C GLY A 31 -1.21 16.67 18.18
N ILE A 32 -1.94 15.77 17.50
CA ILE A 32 -1.98 15.60 16.04
C ILE A 32 -3.28 16.19 15.51
N THR A 33 -3.20 16.93 14.41
CA THR A 33 -4.39 17.35 13.67
C THR A 33 -4.80 16.21 12.73
N ALA A 34 -6.00 15.69 12.90
CA ALA A 34 -6.51 14.59 12.07
C ALA A 34 -7.69 15.04 11.20
N TYR A 35 -7.64 14.68 9.92
CA TYR A 35 -8.73 14.89 8.97
C TYR A 35 -9.27 13.55 8.51
N HIS A 36 -10.57 13.50 8.25
CA HIS A 36 -11.25 12.32 7.74
C HIS A 36 -12.03 12.69 6.48
N LEU A 37 -11.68 12.05 5.39
CA LEU A 37 -12.26 12.25 4.07
C LEU A 37 -12.86 10.92 3.59
N VAL A 38 -13.92 11.01 2.79
CA VAL A 38 -14.58 9.85 2.20
C VAL A 38 -14.79 10.09 0.72
N ASN A 39 -14.55 9.06 -0.10
CA ASN A 39 -15.01 9.05 -1.47
C ASN A 39 -16.49 8.61 -1.47
N PRO A 40 -17.43 9.47 -1.89
CA PRO A 40 -18.86 9.14 -1.83
C PRO A 40 -19.31 8.08 -2.86
N ASP A 41 -18.48 7.78 -3.86
CA ASP A 41 -18.81 6.81 -4.92
C ASP A 41 -18.34 5.40 -4.55
N THR A 42 -17.20 5.29 -3.86
CA THR A 42 -16.59 4.00 -3.50
C THR A 42 -16.67 3.69 -2.01
N GLU A 43 -17.09 4.66 -1.19
CA GLU A 43 -17.08 4.59 0.27
C GLU A 43 -15.67 4.36 0.87
N ALA A 44 -14.61 4.59 0.09
CA ALA A 44 -13.25 4.56 0.59
C ALA A 44 -12.99 5.76 1.52
N HIS A 45 -12.39 5.52 2.68
CA HIS A 45 -12.06 6.55 3.65
C HIS A 45 -10.56 6.82 3.70
N PHE A 46 -10.20 8.09 3.84
CA PHE A 46 -8.83 8.57 3.94
C PHE A 46 -8.66 9.40 5.20
N HIS A 47 -7.61 9.09 5.95
CA HIS A 47 -7.31 9.72 7.23
C HIS A 47 -5.96 10.40 7.12
N ILE A 48 -5.93 11.73 7.26
CA ILE A 48 -4.70 12.52 7.18
C ILE A 48 -4.32 12.94 8.60
N LEU A 49 -3.16 12.47 9.06
CA LEU A 49 -2.61 12.78 10.37
C LEU A 49 -1.46 13.77 10.19
N ARG A 50 -1.63 15.02 10.62
CA ARG A 50 -0.60 16.05 10.50
C ARG A 50 0.02 16.36 11.86
N ASN A 51 1.33 16.23 11.95
CA ASN A 51 2.12 16.60 13.12
C ASN A 51 2.80 17.95 12.89
N ASP A 52 2.26 19.00 13.51
CA ASP A 52 2.85 20.34 13.46
C ASP A 52 3.93 20.56 14.54
N ARG A 53 4.28 19.52 15.31
CA ARG A 53 5.26 19.57 16.39
C ARG A 53 6.67 19.28 15.87
N ALA A 54 7.66 19.68 16.68
CA ALA A 54 9.08 19.47 16.39
C ALA A 54 9.59 18.08 16.83
N ASP A 55 8.75 17.29 17.50
CA ASP A 55 9.02 15.93 17.96
C ASP A 55 8.13 14.90 17.26
N ASP A 56 8.64 13.68 17.09
CA ASP A 56 7.89 12.55 16.57
C ASP A 56 6.77 12.16 17.55
N VAL A 57 5.60 11.80 17.03
CA VAL A 57 4.45 11.37 17.83
C VAL A 57 4.03 9.96 17.42
N LEU A 58 3.77 9.10 18.40
CA LEU A 58 3.13 7.82 18.18
C LEU A 58 1.63 7.92 18.46
N ALA A 59 0.85 8.13 17.40
CA ALA A 59 -0.59 8.30 17.46
C ALA A 59 -1.31 6.95 17.62
N ALA A 60 -2.37 6.93 18.43
CA ALA A 60 -3.32 5.82 18.52
C ALA A 60 -4.57 6.19 17.72
N VAL A 61 -4.70 5.58 16.53
CA VAL A 61 -5.67 5.99 15.49
C VAL A 61 -6.86 5.03 15.49
N PRO A 62 -8.08 5.49 15.81
CA PRO A 62 -9.27 4.68 15.70
C PRO A 62 -9.69 4.59 14.22
N LEU A 63 -9.57 3.40 13.64
CA LEU A 63 -10.02 3.12 12.27
C LEU A 63 -11.19 2.15 12.31
N ALA A 64 -12.14 2.32 11.39
CA ALA A 64 -13.25 1.38 11.23
C ALA A 64 -12.71 -0.04 10.95
N GLY A 65 -13.30 -1.05 11.59
CA GLY A 65 -12.87 -2.45 11.43
C GLY A 65 -11.62 -2.83 12.23
N VAL A 66 -11.15 -1.98 13.14
CA VAL A 66 -10.09 -2.29 14.11
C VAL A 66 -10.65 -2.22 15.53
N ASP A 67 -10.51 -3.31 16.30
CA ASP A 67 -10.99 -3.35 17.69
C ASP A 67 -10.17 -2.47 18.64
N VAL A 68 -8.89 -2.27 18.33
CA VAL A 68 -7.93 -1.49 19.13
C VAL A 68 -7.30 -0.41 18.24
N PRO A 69 -7.23 0.86 18.68
CA PRO A 69 -6.60 1.92 17.90
C PRO A 69 -5.20 1.54 17.40
N LEU A 70 -4.94 1.75 16.11
CA LEU A 70 -3.66 1.39 15.50
C LEU A 70 -2.57 2.38 15.93
N PRO A 71 -1.39 1.89 16.33
CA PRO A 71 -0.25 2.75 16.55
C PRO A 71 0.32 3.21 15.21
N VAL A 72 0.39 4.53 14.99
CA VAL A 72 0.90 5.13 13.76
C VAL A 72 1.94 6.19 14.13
N PRO A 73 3.22 6.01 13.76
CA PRO A 73 4.21 7.06 13.93
C PRO A 73 3.91 8.19 12.95
N VAL A 74 3.79 9.41 13.48
CA VAL A 74 3.66 10.65 12.71
C VAL A 74 4.89 11.50 13.03
N PRO A 75 5.86 11.55 12.13
CA PRO A 75 7.12 12.25 12.37
C PRO A 75 6.95 13.75 12.60
N ALA A 76 7.95 14.37 13.23
CA ALA A 76 8.00 15.81 13.41
C ALA A 76 7.84 16.56 12.08
N LEU A 77 6.96 17.58 12.07
CA LEU A 77 6.70 18.43 10.90
C LEU A 77 6.29 17.65 9.63
N ASP A 78 5.62 16.51 9.81
CA ASP A 78 5.25 15.59 8.73
C ASP A 78 3.75 15.24 8.80
N ALA A 79 3.26 14.57 7.76
CA ALA A 79 1.91 14.03 7.70
C ALA A 79 1.87 12.59 7.18
N ARG A 80 0.89 11.83 7.66
CA ARG A 80 0.60 10.46 7.22
C ARG A 80 -0.78 10.40 6.58
N LEU A 81 -0.89 9.69 5.46
CA LEU A 81 -2.17 9.34 4.85
C LEU A 81 -2.44 7.85 5.07
N LEU A 82 -3.55 7.53 5.71
CA LEU A 82 -4.04 6.17 5.91
C LEU A 82 -5.33 5.97 5.12
N ALA A 83 -5.62 4.71 4.77
CA ALA A 83 -6.84 4.36 4.03
C ALA A 83 -7.57 3.16 4.66
N THR A 84 -8.90 3.20 4.59
CA THR A 84 -9.80 2.08 4.92
C THR A 84 -10.89 1.99 3.86
N GLY A 85 -11.44 0.80 3.62
CA GLY A 85 -12.46 0.58 2.59
C GLY A 85 -11.97 0.78 1.15
N LEU A 86 -10.65 0.90 0.92
CA LEU A 86 -10.11 1.20 -0.41
C LEU A 86 -10.22 -0.03 -1.34
N PRO A 87 -10.86 0.07 -2.52
CA PRO A 87 -10.84 -1.01 -3.51
C PRO A 87 -9.43 -1.22 -4.08
N LEU A 88 -8.96 -2.47 -4.06
CA LEU A 88 -7.65 -2.92 -4.56
C LEU A 88 -7.84 -4.00 -5.63
N GLY A 89 -8.56 -3.66 -6.70
CA GLY A 89 -9.00 -4.63 -7.70
C GLY A 89 -10.18 -5.46 -7.19
N ARG A 90 -10.01 -6.78 -7.05
CA ARG A 90 -11.08 -7.70 -6.60
C ARG A 90 -11.15 -7.86 -5.08
N ARG A 91 -10.33 -7.15 -4.33
CA ARG A 91 -10.35 -7.13 -2.86
C ARG A 91 -10.54 -5.71 -2.37
N THR A 92 -10.97 -5.59 -1.12
CA THR A 92 -11.07 -4.30 -0.42
C THR A 92 -10.05 -4.27 0.70
N LEU A 93 -9.35 -3.15 0.83
CA LEU A 93 -8.54 -2.85 2.01
C LEU A 93 -9.47 -2.60 3.18
N ARG A 94 -9.40 -3.42 4.24
CA ARG A 94 -10.10 -3.10 5.48
C ARG A 94 -9.42 -1.91 6.17
N TYR A 95 -8.11 -1.97 6.36
CA TYR A 95 -7.28 -0.86 6.84
C TYR A 95 -5.80 -1.11 6.55
N SER A 96 -5.00 -0.04 6.59
CA SER A 96 -3.54 -0.14 6.73
C SER A 96 -3.00 0.99 7.61
N SER A 97 -2.02 0.68 8.46
CA SER A 97 -1.19 1.70 9.13
C SER A 97 -0.05 2.22 8.23
N ALA A 98 0.23 1.53 7.13
CA ALA A 98 1.15 1.98 6.09
C ALA A 98 0.42 2.88 5.08
N GLN A 99 1.16 3.79 4.46
CA GLN A 99 0.61 4.72 3.49
C GLN A 99 0.39 4.03 2.15
N PRO A 100 -0.81 4.12 1.53
CA PRO A 100 -0.99 3.62 0.17
C PRO A 100 -0.10 4.40 -0.79
N MET A 101 0.59 3.70 -1.69
CA MET A 101 1.44 4.30 -2.72
C MET A 101 0.80 4.19 -4.11
N LEU A 102 0.41 2.97 -4.47
CA LEU A 102 -0.25 2.63 -5.74
C LEU A 102 -0.96 1.27 -5.63
N TRP A 103 -1.93 1.04 -6.51
CA TRP A 103 -2.39 -0.31 -6.85
C TRP A 103 -2.62 -0.42 -8.37
N LEU A 104 -2.58 -1.64 -8.91
CA LEU A 104 -2.88 -1.94 -10.31
C LEU A 104 -3.31 -3.40 -10.47
N THR A 105 -3.89 -3.73 -11.63
CA THR A 105 -4.03 -5.12 -12.08
C THR A 105 -3.02 -5.37 -13.20
N ALA A 106 -2.03 -6.23 -12.94
CA ALA A 106 -1.08 -6.71 -13.95
C ALA A 106 -1.50 -8.11 -14.42
N GLY A 107 -2.02 -8.18 -15.65
CA GLY A 107 -2.55 -9.43 -16.20
C GLY A 107 -3.76 -9.96 -15.43
N ARG A 108 -3.56 -11.01 -14.62
CA ARG A 108 -4.61 -11.61 -13.75
C ARG A 108 -4.38 -11.39 -12.27
N GLN A 109 -3.33 -10.64 -11.91
CA GLN A 109 -2.93 -10.40 -10.53
C GLN A 109 -3.23 -8.96 -10.14
N ASP A 110 -3.91 -8.78 -9.03
CA ASP A 110 -4.09 -7.48 -8.41
C ASP A 110 -2.87 -7.21 -7.51
N ILE A 111 -2.25 -6.04 -7.62
CA ILE A 111 -1.03 -5.67 -6.90
C ILE A 111 -1.29 -4.36 -6.15
N ALA A 112 -1.00 -4.33 -4.85
CA ALA A 112 -1.07 -3.12 -4.05
C ALA A 112 0.27 -2.87 -3.34
N VAL A 113 0.71 -1.62 -3.34
CA VAL A 113 1.93 -1.17 -2.68
C VAL A 113 1.56 -0.21 -1.56
N PHE A 114 2.03 -0.53 -0.35
CA PHE A 114 2.02 0.37 0.79
C PHE A 114 3.44 0.65 1.25
N THR A 115 3.65 1.85 1.78
CA THR A 115 4.97 2.33 2.16
C THR A 115 4.97 3.12 3.47
N GLY A 116 6.15 3.43 3.95
CA GLY A 116 6.41 4.12 5.20
C GLY A 116 7.89 4.11 5.52
N ARG A 117 8.25 4.60 6.70
CA ARG A 117 9.66 4.76 7.03
C ARG A 117 10.31 3.41 7.32
N LYS A 118 11.61 3.33 7.05
CA LYS A 118 12.40 2.16 7.39
C LYS A 118 12.31 1.84 8.88
N GLY A 119 12.14 0.55 9.22
CA GLY A 119 11.94 0.05 10.57
C GLY A 119 10.53 0.27 11.13
N GLU A 120 9.60 0.83 10.36
CA GLU A 120 8.22 1.01 10.82
C GLU A 120 7.48 -0.33 10.86
N ALA A 121 6.94 -0.68 12.02
CA ALA A 121 6.03 -1.82 12.16
C ALA A 121 4.65 -1.44 11.62
N THR A 122 4.15 -2.23 10.67
CA THR A 122 2.91 -1.97 9.96
C THR A 122 1.93 -3.12 10.05
N GLN A 123 0.66 -2.77 9.99
CA GLN A 123 -0.45 -3.72 9.93
C GLN A 123 -1.34 -3.37 8.75
N THR A 124 -1.54 -4.32 7.85
CA THR A 124 -2.41 -4.18 6.68
C THR A 124 -3.41 -5.32 6.67
N ALA A 125 -4.70 -5.00 6.65
CA ALA A 125 -5.77 -5.98 6.58
C ALA A 125 -6.57 -5.84 5.29
N VAL A 126 -6.73 -6.95 4.56
CA VAL A 126 -7.55 -7.03 3.35
C VAL A 126 -8.71 -7.98 3.56
N GLU A 127 -9.86 -7.65 2.98
CA GLU A 127 -11.06 -8.46 3.10
C GLU A 127 -10.94 -9.77 2.31
N CYS A 128 -11.36 -10.85 2.97
CA CYS A 128 -11.33 -12.20 2.43
C CYS A 128 -12.61 -12.93 2.89
N ALA A 129 -13.46 -13.34 1.96
CA ALA A 129 -14.74 -14.00 2.30
C ALA A 129 -14.55 -15.39 2.93
N SER A 130 -13.40 -16.02 2.68
CA SER A 130 -12.96 -17.27 3.29
C SER A 130 -11.47 -17.20 3.60
N LYS A 131 -10.95 -18.18 4.36
CA LYS A 131 -9.52 -18.22 4.68
C LYS A 131 -8.70 -18.36 3.38
N PRO A 132 -7.81 -17.40 3.04
CA PRO A 132 -6.96 -17.51 1.86
C PRO A 132 -5.73 -18.38 2.12
N THR A 133 -5.05 -18.78 1.04
CA THR A 133 -3.67 -19.24 1.09
C THR A 133 -2.75 -18.03 1.05
N VAL A 134 -1.75 -17.99 1.93
CA VAL A 134 -0.82 -16.86 2.04
C VAL A 134 0.60 -17.40 1.94
N THR A 135 1.41 -16.79 1.07
CA THR A 135 2.82 -17.12 0.91
C THR A 135 3.64 -15.84 0.99
N VAL A 136 4.56 -15.77 1.95
CA VAL A 136 5.57 -14.72 2.01
C VAL A 136 6.68 -15.11 1.03
N LEU A 137 6.73 -14.43 -0.12
CA LEU A 137 7.68 -14.71 -1.19
C LEU A 137 9.07 -14.17 -0.85
N GLU A 138 9.11 -13.00 -0.20
CA GLU A 138 10.34 -12.32 0.21
C GLU A 138 10.07 -11.40 1.39
N GLY A 139 11.08 -11.12 2.20
CA GLY A 139 10.98 -10.29 3.40
C GLY A 139 10.45 -11.05 4.61
N LYS A 140 9.94 -10.30 5.60
CA LYS A 140 9.42 -10.86 6.85
C LYS A 140 8.02 -10.31 7.11
N ALA A 141 7.05 -11.21 7.17
CA ALA A 141 5.69 -10.86 7.51
C ALA A 141 5.03 -12.01 8.29
N ASP A 142 4.31 -11.65 9.34
CA ASP A 142 3.35 -12.51 10.00
C ASP A 142 1.97 -12.28 9.41
N HIS A 143 1.09 -13.28 9.48
CA HIS A 143 -0.27 -13.14 8.98
C HIS A 143 -1.28 -13.94 9.79
N ALA A 144 -2.50 -13.42 9.87
CA ALA A 144 -3.61 -14.05 10.54
C ALA A 144 -4.92 -13.79 9.79
N TYR A 145 -5.77 -14.82 9.67
CA TYR A 145 -7.12 -14.66 9.14
C TYR A 145 -8.13 -14.71 10.29
N THR A 146 -8.88 -13.63 10.47
CA THR A 146 -9.93 -13.53 11.49
C THR A 146 -11.06 -12.64 10.98
N SER A 147 -12.30 -12.96 11.35
CA SER A 147 -13.48 -12.13 11.07
C SER A 147 -13.58 -11.64 9.61
N GLY A 148 -13.31 -12.51 8.64
CA GLY A 148 -13.41 -12.18 7.22
C GLY A 148 -12.33 -11.23 6.67
N ALA A 149 -11.20 -11.07 7.36
CA ALA A 149 -10.02 -10.40 6.79
C ALA A 149 -8.75 -11.19 7.05
N LEU A 150 -7.84 -11.09 6.07
CA LEU A 150 -6.44 -11.42 6.23
C LEU A 150 -5.70 -10.19 6.71
N ARG A 151 -5.09 -10.27 7.88
CA ARG A 151 -4.15 -9.29 8.42
C ARG A 151 -2.74 -9.74 8.15
N VAL A 152 -1.90 -8.83 7.68
CA VAL A 152 -0.47 -8.98 7.47
C VAL A 152 0.24 -7.95 8.34
N ASP A 153 1.12 -8.42 9.22
CA ASP A 153 1.96 -7.61 10.10
C ASP A 153 3.41 -7.69 9.59
N ALA A 154 4.06 -6.55 9.32
CA ALA A 154 5.43 -6.52 8.80
C ALA A 154 6.18 -5.26 9.25
N GLU A 155 7.49 -5.39 9.46
CA GLU A 155 8.40 -4.24 9.59
C GLU A 155 8.87 -3.82 8.20
N LEU A 156 8.83 -2.52 7.89
CA LEU A 156 9.28 -1.99 6.61
C LEU A 156 10.82 -1.93 6.58
N ASP A 157 11.45 -2.96 6.03
CA ASP A 157 12.90 -3.03 5.81
C ASP A 157 13.16 -3.70 4.45
N GLY A 158 13.40 -2.89 3.42
CA GLY A 158 13.43 -3.33 2.03
C GLY A 158 12.04 -3.51 1.42
N LEU A 159 11.88 -4.56 0.60
CA LEU A 159 10.62 -4.90 -0.07
C LEU A 159 10.12 -6.27 0.39
N THR A 160 9.06 -6.27 1.20
CA THR A 160 8.35 -7.49 1.60
C THR A 160 7.25 -7.82 0.59
N ARG A 161 7.18 -9.08 0.16
CA ARG A 161 6.26 -9.58 -0.87
C ARG A 161 5.37 -10.67 -0.29
N VAL A 162 4.07 -10.43 -0.26
CA VAL A 162 3.08 -11.39 0.25
C VAL A 162 2.06 -11.71 -0.84
N LEU A 163 2.07 -12.96 -1.30
CA LEU A 163 1.09 -13.48 -2.24
C LEU A 163 -0.11 -14.05 -1.49
N VAL A 164 -1.30 -13.65 -1.90
CA VAL A 164 -2.58 -14.08 -1.32
C VAL A 164 -3.46 -14.67 -2.42
N GLU A 165 -3.84 -15.93 -2.25
CA GLU A 165 -4.65 -16.69 -3.21
C GLU A 165 -5.94 -17.21 -2.56
N GLY A 166 -7.01 -17.30 -3.34
CA GLY A 166 -8.33 -17.72 -2.84
C GLY A 166 -9.01 -16.67 -1.97
N GLY A 167 -9.64 -17.06 -0.87
CA GLY A 167 -10.31 -16.13 0.04
C GLY A 167 -11.51 -15.39 -0.56
N GLY A 168 -12.25 -16.05 -1.45
CA GLY A 168 -13.46 -15.52 -2.12
C GLY A 168 -13.24 -14.97 -3.53
N THR A 169 -12.02 -15.00 -4.06
CA THR A 169 -11.69 -14.57 -5.43
C THR A 169 -10.65 -15.48 -6.05
N ASP A 170 -10.73 -15.67 -7.37
CA ASP A 170 -9.77 -16.48 -8.15
C ASP A 170 -8.53 -15.68 -8.57
N ALA A 171 -8.56 -14.35 -8.48
CA ALA A 171 -7.40 -13.53 -8.83
C ALA A 171 -6.41 -13.51 -7.67
N PRO A 172 -5.13 -13.88 -7.91
CA PRO A 172 -4.07 -13.68 -6.92
C PRO A 172 -3.92 -12.20 -6.59
N PHE A 173 -3.64 -11.92 -5.32
CA PHE A 173 -3.35 -10.58 -4.83
C PHE A 173 -1.93 -10.53 -4.29
N LEU A 174 -1.11 -9.62 -4.81
CA LEU A 174 0.25 -9.36 -4.34
C LEU A 174 0.25 -8.09 -3.49
N LEU A 175 0.50 -8.25 -2.20
CA LEU A 175 0.77 -7.15 -1.30
C LEU A 175 2.28 -6.89 -1.27
N LEU A 176 2.66 -5.68 -1.63
CA LEU A 176 4.03 -5.16 -1.55
C LEU A 176 4.09 -4.14 -0.41
N LEU A 177 4.97 -4.41 0.57
CA LEU A 177 5.24 -3.51 1.69
C LEU A 177 6.69 -3.06 1.59
N ALA A 178 6.90 -1.76 1.36
CA ALA A 178 8.23 -1.22 1.09
C ALA A 178 8.56 -0.07 2.05
N ASP A 179 9.79 0.01 2.54
CA ASP A 179 10.26 1.28 3.09
C ASP A 179 10.36 2.36 2.02
N ASP A 180 10.34 3.63 2.44
CA ASP A 180 10.34 4.78 1.53
C ASP A 180 11.53 4.73 0.56
N GLU A 181 12.74 4.36 1.04
CA GLU A 181 13.97 4.24 0.26
C GLU A 181 13.88 3.16 -0.84
N THR A 182 13.19 2.06 -0.57
CA THR A 182 12.97 0.97 -1.52
C THR A 182 11.83 1.28 -2.48
N SER A 183 10.79 1.95 -1.99
CA SER A 183 9.57 2.26 -2.75
C SER A 183 9.86 3.11 -4.00
N VAL A 184 10.87 3.97 -3.97
CA VAL A 184 11.23 4.83 -5.13
C VAL A 184 11.71 4.03 -6.35
N ARG A 185 12.02 2.73 -6.18
CA ARG A 185 12.39 1.81 -7.26
C ARG A 185 11.20 1.07 -7.87
N LEU A 186 9.98 1.31 -7.38
CA LEU A 186 8.74 0.78 -7.92
C LEU A 186 8.14 1.76 -8.95
N TRP A 187 8.31 1.42 -10.22
CA TRP A 187 7.90 2.24 -11.35
C TRP A 187 6.62 1.68 -11.98
N ARG A 188 5.52 2.44 -11.88
CA ARG A 188 4.33 2.17 -12.69
C ARG A 188 4.42 2.89 -14.03
N HIS A 189 4.07 2.20 -15.10
CA HIS A 189 3.87 2.79 -16.42
C HIS A 189 2.59 2.24 -17.05
N ASP A 190 1.71 3.13 -17.53
CA ASP A 190 0.54 2.69 -18.27
C ASP A 190 0.89 2.50 -19.75
N THR A 191 0.33 1.47 -20.36
CA THR A 191 0.47 1.18 -21.79
C THR A 191 -0.91 0.95 -22.40
N PRO A 192 -1.08 1.01 -23.73
CA PRO A 192 -2.38 0.73 -24.36
C PRO A 192 -2.98 -0.64 -24.02
N SER A 193 -2.15 -1.64 -23.69
CA SER A 193 -2.61 -2.99 -23.34
C SER A 193 -2.70 -3.25 -21.83
N GLY A 194 -2.49 -2.22 -21.00
CA GLY A 194 -2.59 -2.31 -19.55
C GLY A 194 -1.35 -1.78 -18.82
N PRO A 195 -1.41 -1.67 -17.49
CA PRO A 195 -0.31 -1.17 -16.69
C PRO A 195 0.83 -2.20 -16.58
N VAL A 196 2.04 -1.67 -16.46
CA VAL A 196 3.27 -2.39 -16.09
C VAL A 196 3.75 -1.83 -14.75
N LEU A 197 4.11 -2.71 -13.83
CA LEU A 197 4.90 -2.36 -12.65
C LEU A 197 6.29 -2.96 -12.82
N ALA A 198 7.33 -2.15 -12.71
CA ALA A 198 8.71 -2.61 -12.67
C ALA A 198 9.32 -2.27 -11.31
N TYR A 199 10.01 -3.22 -10.71
CA TYR A 199 10.89 -3.00 -9.57
C TYR A 199 12.32 -3.17 -10.04
N GLY A 200 13.19 -2.18 -9.83
CA GLY A 200 14.59 -2.37 -10.17
C GLY A 200 15.42 -1.10 -10.31
N PRO A 201 15.97 -0.78 -11.51
CA PRO A 201 16.98 0.25 -11.69
C PRO A 201 16.58 1.64 -11.18
N ALA A 202 17.60 2.50 -11.04
CA ALA A 202 17.48 3.83 -10.45
C ALA A 202 16.44 4.74 -11.13
N LEU A 203 16.17 4.52 -12.43
CA LEU A 203 15.13 5.25 -13.15
C LEU A 203 14.56 4.40 -14.28
N LEU A 204 13.22 4.28 -14.34
CA LEU A 204 12.51 3.85 -15.54
C LEU A 204 12.02 5.08 -16.31
N ARG A 205 12.38 5.19 -17.59
CA ARG A 205 11.95 6.29 -18.47
C ARG A 205 10.73 5.94 -19.31
N THR A 206 10.73 4.76 -19.93
CA THR A 206 9.60 4.33 -20.77
C THR A 206 9.37 2.83 -20.64
N ALA A 207 8.12 2.42 -20.82
CA ALA A 207 7.72 1.04 -21.02
C ALA A 207 6.84 0.92 -22.27
N ALA A 208 7.24 0.06 -23.20
CA ALA A 208 6.48 -0.25 -24.41
C ALA A 208 6.30 -1.76 -24.55
N LEU A 209 5.13 -2.18 -25.00
CA LEU A 209 4.84 -3.60 -25.25
C LEU A 209 4.98 -3.88 -26.75
N ARG A 210 5.75 -4.90 -27.10
CA ARG A 210 5.89 -5.41 -28.47
C ARG A 210 5.77 -6.91 -28.43
N ASP A 211 4.79 -7.45 -29.15
CA ASP A 211 4.47 -8.89 -29.14
C ASP A 211 4.29 -9.43 -27.72
N THR A 212 5.22 -10.27 -27.24
CA THR A 212 5.23 -10.85 -25.88
C THR A 212 6.31 -10.26 -24.99
N THR A 213 6.92 -9.14 -25.39
CA THR A 213 8.11 -8.55 -24.78
C THR A 213 7.81 -7.16 -24.23
N VAL A 214 8.20 -6.94 -22.96
CA VAL A 214 8.19 -5.62 -22.32
C VAL A 214 9.52 -4.94 -22.60
N HIS A 215 9.51 -3.89 -23.42
CA HIS A 215 10.67 -3.06 -23.69
C HIS A 215 10.73 -1.90 -22.71
N LEU A 216 11.76 -1.91 -21.87
CA LEU A 216 12.01 -0.89 -20.86
C LEU A 216 13.25 -0.09 -21.24
N THR A 217 13.21 1.21 -20.99
CA THR A 217 14.38 2.09 -21.11
C THR A 217 14.56 2.85 -19.82
N GLY A 218 15.80 3.14 -19.46
CA GLY A 218 16.10 3.93 -18.27
C GLY A 218 17.57 3.96 -17.91
N ASP A 219 17.84 4.22 -16.64
CA ASP A 219 19.18 4.48 -16.15
C ASP A 219 19.51 3.49 -15.02
N THR A 220 20.71 2.95 -15.12
CA THR A 220 21.31 2.06 -14.13
C THR A 220 22.56 2.77 -13.59
N VAL A 221 22.53 3.19 -12.32
CA VAL A 221 23.67 3.86 -11.67
C VAL A 221 24.61 2.87 -10.96
N GLU A 222 24.07 1.71 -10.59
CA GLU A 222 24.78 0.58 -9.99
C GLU A 222 24.07 -0.73 -10.40
N ALA A 223 24.73 -1.87 -10.21
CA ALA A 223 24.13 -3.16 -10.51
C ALA A 223 22.85 -3.36 -9.67
N ALA A 224 21.74 -3.68 -10.34
CA ALA A 224 20.44 -3.86 -9.71
C ALA A 224 19.65 -4.97 -10.39
N ASP A 225 18.86 -5.69 -9.62
CA ASP A 225 17.89 -6.65 -10.14
C ASP A 225 16.74 -5.90 -10.83
N LEU A 226 16.10 -6.58 -11.79
CA LEU A 226 14.92 -6.09 -12.49
C LEU A 226 13.81 -7.15 -12.43
N GLU A 227 12.69 -6.78 -11.84
CA GLU A 227 11.47 -7.57 -11.77
C GLU A 227 10.33 -6.79 -12.42
N VAL A 228 9.49 -7.48 -13.22
CA VAL A 228 8.43 -6.83 -14.00
C VAL A 228 7.13 -7.61 -13.90
N TRP A 229 6.07 -6.92 -13.50
CA TRP A 229 4.68 -7.38 -13.60
C TRP A 229 4.00 -6.66 -14.74
N GLY A 230 3.78 -7.37 -15.85
CA GLY A 230 3.16 -6.84 -17.05
C GLY A 230 1.74 -7.38 -17.31
N PRO A 231 1.06 -6.87 -18.35
CA PRO A 231 -0.19 -7.42 -18.82
C PRO A 231 -0.09 -8.91 -19.21
N ARG A 232 -1.25 -9.56 -19.32
CA ARG A 232 -1.32 -10.98 -19.67
C ARG A 232 -0.67 -11.24 -21.03
N GLY A 233 0.15 -12.28 -21.11
CA GLY A 233 0.80 -12.71 -22.36
C GLY A 233 2.22 -12.20 -22.53
N MET A 234 2.70 -11.32 -21.65
CA MET A 234 4.11 -10.96 -21.60
C MET A 234 4.94 -12.11 -21.01
N SER A 235 6.04 -12.45 -21.65
CA SER A 235 6.96 -13.53 -21.21
C SER A 235 8.42 -13.13 -21.26
N GLU A 236 8.75 -11.99 -21.86
CA GLU A 236 10.11 -11.49 -22.01
C GLU A 236 10.23 -10.03 -21.56
N VAL A 237 11.42 -9.65 -21.13
CA VAL A 237 11.78 -8.28 -20.79
C VAL A 237 13.08 -7.92 -21.48
N VAL A 238 13.13 -6.71 -22.05
CA VAL A 238 14.35 -6.11 -22.58
C VAL A 238 14.59 -4.81 -21.84
N TRP A 239 15.83 -4.61 -21.38
CA TRP A 239 16.30 -3.38 -20.75
C TRP A 239 17.35 -2.72 -21.65
N ASN A 240 17.06 -1.49 -22.09
CA ASN A 240 17.86 -0.66 -23.00
C ASN A 240 18.08 -1.27 -24.40
#